data_AF-A0A845XFD1-F1
#
_entry.id   AF-A0A845XFD1-F1
#
_cell.length_a   1.000
_cell.length_b   1.000
_cell.length_c   1.000
_cell.angle_alpha   90.00
_cell.angle_beta   90.00
_cell.angle_gamma   90.00
#
_symmetry.space_group_name_H-M   'P 1'
#
loop_
_entity.id
_entity.type
_entity.pdbx_description
1 polymer ?
#
loop_
_entity_poly.entity_id
_entity_poly.type
_entity_poly.pdbx_seq_one_letter_code
_entity_poly.pdbx_strand_id
1 'polypeptide(L)'
;MTRIGDVLLQSGAITEEQLGVALDRQQAEGTLLGEILVEEGIISPATLVHTLGQHLGLRSCVLRHGLVDPELLKLISADVAQELGVMPMFKIRDEMTVAMAEPQSLPTIDRLTAITECRIRPVLALRANIDEFIDKYAQNQANLTAFLSQLQESDVEVFDSEKVDEEEGESDLAKIIAGSPIVNLVNMAVLTLYTLLIMLLSLRSYNCPGKRSTFASTSLRINNIPTRIPISTTNTAV
;
A
#
# COMPACT_ATOMS: atom_id res chain seq x y z
N MET A 1 8.52 -24.02 28.93
CA MET A 1 8.32 -23.20 27.72
C MET A 1 6.88 -23.43 27.28
N THR A 2 6.01 -22.43 27.38
CA THR A 2 4.62 -22.53 26.90
C THR A 2 4.64 -22.74 25.39
N ARG A 3 3.88 -23.72 24.88
CA ARG A 3 3.81 -23.95 23.43
C ARG A 3 2.89 -22.92 22.79
N ILE A 4 3.14 -22.56 21.54
CA ILE A 4 2.31 -21.58 20.81
C ILE A 4 0.84 -22.04 20.75
N GLY A 5 0.59 -23.34 20.59
CA GLY A 5 -0.75 -23.92 20.58
C GLY A 5 -1.50 -23.69 21.89
N ASP A 6 -0.82 -23.81 23.03
CA ASP A 6 -1.43 -23.56 24.35
C ASP A 6 -1.78 -22.08 24.52
N VAL A 7 -0.95 -21.17 23.99
CA VAL A 7 -1.20 -19.71 24.03
C VAL A 7 -2.41 -19.36 23.16
N LEU A 8 -2.54 -19.99 21.99
CA LEU A 8 -3.68 -19.79 21.08
C LEU A 8 -4.98 -20.38 21.65
N LEU A 9 -4.91 -21.50 22.38
CA LEU A 9 -6.04 -22.07 23.12
C LEU A 9 -6.46 -21.14 24.27
N GLN A 10 -5.50 -20.63 25.05
CA GLN A 10 -5.78 -19.74 26.17
C GLN A 10 -6.36 -18.39 25.74
N SER A 11 -5.98 -17.89 24.56
CA SER A 11 -6.56 -16.67 23.99
C SER A 11 -7.95 -16.89 23.37
N GLY A 12 -8.41 -18.15 23.28
CA GLY A 12 -9.68 -18.51 22.66
C GLY A 12 -9.67 -18.38 21.13
N ALA A 13 -8.49 -18.27 20.52
CA ALA A 13 -8.34 -18.14 19.07
C ALA A 13 -8.56 -19.47 18.33
N ILE A 14 -8.34 -20.61 19.00
CA ILE A 14 -8.51 -21.96 18.46
C ILE A 14 -9.21 -22.87 19.48
N THR A 15 -9.83 -23.95 19.00
CA THR A 15 -10.36 -25.05 19.84
C THR A 15 -9.36 -26.20 19.94
N GLU A 16 -9.53 -27.08 20.94
CA GLU A 16 -8.67 -28.28 21.08
C GLU A 16 -8.77 -29.20 19.85
N GLU A 17 -9.96 -29.33 19.27
CA GLU A 17 -10.18 -30.10 18.04
C GLU A 17 -9.38 -29.52 16.86
N GLN A 18 -9.43 -28.20 16.67
CA GLN A 18 -8.67 -27.50 15.63
C GLN A 18 -7.16 -27.63 15.82
N LEU A 19 -6.69 -27.56 17.08
CA LEU A 19 -5.27 -27.76 17.39
C LEU A 19 -4.83 -29.19 17.06
N GLY A 20 -5.65 -30.20 17.37
CA GLY A 20 -5.36 -31.60 17.05
C GLY A 20 -5.18 -31.82 15.55
N VAL A 21 -6.14 -31.36 14.75
CA VAL A 21 -6.08 -31.47 13.28
C VAL A 21 -4.84 -30.78 12.71
N ALA A 22 -4.51 -29.58 13.21
CA ALA A 22 -3.33 -28.85 12.77
C ALA A 22 -2.00 -29.54 13.14
N LEU A 23 -1.94 -30.21 14.30
CA LEU A 23 -0.78 -30.99 14.74
C LEU A 23 -0.58 -32.26 13.90
N ASP A 24 -1.66 -32.96 13.56
CA ASP A 24 -1.59 -34.14 12.69
C ASP A 24 -1.06 -33.77 11.30
N ARG A 25 -1.50 -32.63 10.77
CA ARG A 25 -1.03 -32.11 9.49
C ARG A 25 0.43 -31.63 9.55
N GLN A 26 0.82 -30.97 10.64
CA GLN A 26 2.22 -30.60 10.88
C GLN A 26 3.15 -31.83 10.86
N GLN A 27 2.71 -32.97 11.41
CA GLN A 27 3.50 -34.20 11.35
C GLN A 27 3.58 -34.80 9.95
N ALA A 28 2.52 -34.66 9.15
CA ALA A 28 2.48 -35.17 7.78
C ALA A 28 3.31 -34.32 6.80
N GLU A 29 3.25 -32.99 6.92
CA GLU A 29 3.83 -32.05 5.97
C GLU A 29 5.17 -31.44 6.44
N GLY A 30 5.46 -31.46 7.74
CA GLY A 30 6.67 -30.86 8.32
C GLY A 30 6.65 -29.32 8.35
N THR A 31 5.51 -28.69 8.14
CA THR A 31 5.30 -27.23 8.13
C THR A 31 5.14 -26.66 9.53
N LEU A 32 5.19 -25.33 9.65
CA LEU A 32 5.00 -24.63 10.93
C LEU A 32 3.51 -24.64 11.31
N LEU A 33 3.19 -25.02 12.54
CA LEU A 33 1.82 -25.06 13.06
C LEU A 33 1.04 -23.75 12.81
N GLY A 34 1.71 -22.60 12.99
CA GLY A 34 1.09 -21.30 12.77
C GLY A 34 0.68 -21.04 11.31
N GLU A 35 1.46 -21.53 10.35
CA GLU A 35 1.17 -21.38 8.92
C GLU A 35 -0.05 -22.21 8.54
N ILE A 36 -0.11 -23.47 8.99
CA ILE A 36 -1.28 -24.36 8.79
C ILE A 36 -2.56 -23.71 9.31
N LEU A 37 -2.52 -23.13 10.51
CA LEU A 37 -3.69 -22.48 11.11
C LEU A 37 -4.16 -21.25 10.33
N VAL A 38 -3.25 -20.55 9.64
CA VAL A 38 -3.58 -19.42 8.77
C VAL A 38 -4.13 -19.91 7.43
N GLU A 39 -3.53 -20.95 6.85
CA GLU A 39 -3.97 -21.57 5.59
C GLU A 39 -5.39 -22.14 5.69
N GLU A 40 -5.71 -22.80 6.81
CA GLU A 40 -7.06 -23.32 7.08
C GLU A 40 -8.07 -22.22 7.45
N GLY A 41 -7.63 -20.96 7.53
CA GLY A 41 -8.48 -19.82 7.88
C GLY A 41 -8.99 -19.83 9.32
N ILE A 42 -8.40 -20.65 10.19
CA ILE A 42 -8.77 -20.74 11.61
C ILE A 42 -8.37 -19.46 12.34
N ILE A 43 -7.18 -18.93 12.04
CA ILE A 43 -6.68 -17.67 12.61
C ILE A 43 -6.32 -16.68 11.52
N SER A 44 -6.49 -15.38 11.82
CA SER A 44 -5.98 -14.35 10.93
C SER A 44 -4.45 -14.26 11.02
N PRO A 45 -3.74 -13.97 9.91
CA PRO A 45 -2.29 -13.79 9.92
C PRO A 45 -1.82 -12.68 10.88
N ALA A 46 -2.64 -11.64 11.07
CA ALA A 46 -2.38 -10.58 12.03
C ALA A 46 -2.43 -11.09 13.48
N THR A 47 -3.39 -11.96 13.80
CA THR A 47 -3.51 -12.60 15.12
C THR A 47 -2.29 -13.47 15.42
N LEU A 48 -1.84 -14.25 14.44
CA LEU A 48 -0.65 -15.10 14.59
C LEU A 48 0.60 -14.27 14.92
N VAL A 49 0.87 -13.24 14.11
CA VAL A 49 2.03 -12.34 14.29
C VAL A 49 1.99 -11.63 15.64
N HIS A 50 0.82 -11.17 16.07
CA HIS A 50 0.66 -10.54 17.38
C HIS A 50 0.94 -11.51 18.53
N THR A 51 0.39 -12.72 18.45
CA THR A 51 0.55 -13.76 19.47
C THR A 51 2.01 -14.20 19.58
N LEU A 52 2.68 -14.42 18.44
CA LEU A 52 4.10 -14.74 18.38
C LEU A 52 4.95 -13.61 18.96
N GLY A 53 4.67 -12.35 18.62
CA GLY A 53 5.38 -11.20 19.16
C GLY A 53 5.27 -11.12 20.68
N GLN A 54 4.07 -11.33 21.23
CA GLN A 54 3.87 -11.36 22.68
C GLN A 54 4.61 -12.51 23.36
N HIS A 55 4.55 -13.72 22.79
CA HIS A 55 5.21 -14.90 23.35
C HIS A 55 6.73 -14.78 23.36
N LEU A 56 7.30 -14.21 22.30
CA LEU A 56 8.75 -14.01 22.15
C LEU A 56 9.26 -12.73 22.81
N GLY A 57 8.37 -11.85 23.29
CA GLY A 57 8.73 -10.53 23.81
C GLY A 57 9.29 -9.58 22.75
N LEU A 58 8.92 -9.79 21.48
CA LEU A 58 9.41 -9.04 20.33
C LEU A 58 8.33 -8.10 19.78
N ARG A 59 8.77 -7.03 19.11
CA ARG A 59 7.86 -6.18 18.36
C ARG A 59 7.40 -6.91 17.11
N SER A 60 6.09 -6.92 16.91
CA SER A 60 5.43 -7.50 15.75
C SER A 60 4.80 -6.40 14.89
N CYS A 61 4.94 -6.46 13.57
CA CYS A 61 4.31 -5.53 12.64
C CYS A 61 3.68 -6.26 11.45
N VAL A 62 2.72 -5.59 10.82
CA VAL A 62 2.17 -5.99 9.53
C VAL A 62 2.64 -4.94 8.52
N LEU A 63 3.36 -5.37 7.49
CA LEU A 63 3.84 -4.49 6.43
C LEU A 63 2.67 -3.81 5.72
N ARG A 64 2.87 -2.52 5.41
CA ARG A 64 1.92 -1.65 4.71
C ARG A 64 2.67 -0.74 3.76
N HIS A 65 2.01 -0.30 2.71
CA HIS A 65 2.56 0.70 1.79
C HIS A 65 2.95 1.97 2.58
N GLY A 66 4.18 2.45 2.37
CA GLY A 66 4.74 3.62 3.06
C GLY A 66 5.55 3.33 4.33
N LEU A 67 5.58 2.07 4.80
CA LEU A 67 6.49 1.66 5.89
C LEU A 67 7.85 1.16 5.40
N VAL A 68 8.01 1.02 4.08
CA VAL A 68 9.18 0.45 3.43
C VAL A 68 9.80 1.50 2.55
N ASP A 69 11.10 1.73 2.75
CA ASP A 69 11.94 2.55 1.91
C ASP A 69 12.55 1.72 0.75
N PRO A 70 12.18 2.00 -0.51
CA PRO A 70 12.68 1.26 -1.67
C PRO A 70 14.19 1.41 -1.88
N GLU A 71 14.83 2.47 -1.36
CA GLU A 71 16.29 2.63 -1.46
C GLU A 71 17.03 1.56 -0.65
N LEU A 72 16.47 1.15 0.50
CA LEU A 72 17.06 0.10 1.33
C LEU A 72 16.94 -1.28 0.69
N LEU A 73 15.89 -1.51 -0.09
CA LEU A 73 15.73 -2.76 -0.83
C LEU A 73 16.82 -2.91 -1.92
N LYS A 74 17.28 -1.80 -2.51
CA LYS A 74 18.41 -1.81 -3.46
C LYS A 74 19.74 -2.17 -2.80
N LEU A 75 19.93 -1.76 -1.54
CA LEU A 75 21.15 -2.06 -0.80
C LEU A 75 21.31 -3.56 -0.53
N ILE A 76 20.21 -4.24 -0.16
CA ILE A 76 20.23 -5.67 0.20
C ILE A 76 20.05 -6.56 -1.04
N SER A 77 19.51 -6.02 -2.14
CA SER A 77 19.03 -6.76 -3.31
C SER A 77 17.79 -7.60 -3.03
N ALA A 78 16.86 -7.65 -3.99
CA ALA A 78 15.60 -8.36 -3.84
C ALA A 78 15.80 -9.87 -3.63
N ASP A 79 16.78 -10.46 -4.32
CA ASP A 79 17.08 -11.90 -4.22
C ASP A 79 17.51 -12.31 -2.81
N VAL A 80 18.39 -11.52 -2.18
CA VAL A 80 18.85 -11.79 -0.81
C VAL A 80 17.74 -11.54 0.20
N ALA A 81 16.93 -10.49 0.00
CA ALA A 81 15.75 -10.22 0.82
C ALA A 81 14.77 -11.40 0.79
N GLN A 82 14.56 -12.00 -0.38
CA GLN A 82 13.70 -13.17 -0.56
C GLN A 82 14.32 -14.43 0.04
N GLU A 83 15.61 -14.70 -0.22
CA GLU A 83 16.32 -15.86 0.35
C GLU A 83 16.24 -15.85 1.89
N LEU A 84 16.52 -14.70 2.50
CA LEU A 84 16.56 -14.53 3.95
C LEU A 84 15.18 -14.30 4.57
N GLY A 85 14.15 -13.99 3.79
CA GLY A 85 12.81 -13.69 4.30
C GLY A 85 12.77 -12.42 5.12
N VAL A 86 13.35 -11.34 4.59
CA VAL A 86 13.52 -10.07 5.30
C VAL A 86 13.15 -8.89 4.41
N MET A 87 12.49 -7.89 5.00
CA MET A 87 12.10 -6.66 4.34
C MET A 87 12.64 -5.45 5.11
N PRO A 88 13.57 -4.67 4.56
CA PRO A 88 14.02 -3.44 5.20
C PRO A 88 12.89 -2.41 5.22
N MET A 89 12.64 -1.80 6.38
CA MET A 89 11.57 -0.81 6.56
C MET A 89 12.11 0.60 6.42
N PHE A 90 13.01 0.99 7.33
CA PHE A 90 13.61 2.32 7.36
C PHE A 90 14.93 2.29 8.12
N LYS A 91 15.82 3.23 7.80
CA LYS A 91 17.12 3.42 8.46
C LYS A 91 17.12 4.74 9.22
N ILE A 92 17.47 4.70 10.50
CA ILE A 92 17.66 5.89 11.34
C ILE A 92 19.10 5.90 11.80
N ARG A 93 19.89 6.82 11.22
CA ARG A 93 21.35 6.94 11.46
C ARG A 93 22.07 5.63 11.15
N ASP A 94 22.40 4.87 12.19
CA ASP A 94 23.17 3.63 12.13
C ASP A 94 22.35 2.40 12.56
N GLU A 95 21.04 2.60 12.79
CA GLU A 95 20.11 1.53 13.15
C GLU A 95 19.09 1.33 12.02
N MET A 96 19.06 0.13 11.45
CA MET A 96 18.11 -0.24 10.40
C MET A 96 17.00 -1.12 11.00
N THR A 97 15.75 -0.70 10.84
CA THR A 97 14.60 -1.52 11.21
C THR A 97 14.27 -2.46 10.06
N VAL A 98 14.29 -3.76 10.33
CA VAL A 98 14.07 -4.80 9.33
C VAL A 98 12.94 -5.71 9.82
N ALA A 99 11.93 -5.88 8.97
CA ALA A 99 10.90 -6.88 9.19
C ALA A 99 11.46 -8.26 8.80
N MET A 100 11.37 -9.22 9.71
CA MET A 100 11.95 -10.56 9.53
C MET A 100 10.89 -11.62 9.86
N ALA A 101 10.85 -12.69 9.07
CA ALA A 101 10.03 -13.86 9.38
C ALA A 101 10.50 -14.53 10.68
N GLU A 102 11.82 -14.67 10.82
CA GLU A 102 12.46 -15.32 11.96
C GLU A 102 13.46 -14.37 12.65
N PRO A 103 12.99 -13.51 13.57
CA PRO A 103 13.85 -12.55 14.27
C PRO A 103 14.83 -13.18 15.27
N GLN A 104 14.71 -14.49 15.53
CA GLN A 104 15.63 -15.24 16.39
C GLN A 104 16.84 -15.81 15.64
N SER A 105 16.82 -15.78 14.30
CA SER A 105 17.91 -16.28 13.48
C SER A 105 19.10 -15.32 13.53
N LEU A 106 20.08 -15.63 14.38
CA LEU A 106 21.37 -14.92 14.41
C LEU A 106 22.09 -14.93 13.04
N PRO A 107 22.13 -16.05 12.28
CA PRO A 107 22.76 -16.06 10.95
C PRO A 107 22.17 -15.03 9.99
N THR A 108 20.86 -14.82 10.03
CA THR A 108 20.17 -13.84 9.20
C THR A 108 20.56 -12.42 9.59
N ILE A 109 20.63 -12.14 10.90
CA ILE A 109 21.04 -10.84 11.44
C ILE A 109 22.50 -10.55 11.08
N ASP A 110 23.39 -11.53 11.24
CA ASP A 110 24.82 -11.38 10.95
C ASP A 110 25.05 -11.11 9.45
N ARG A 111 24.37 -11.84 8.57
CA ARG A 111 24.45 -11.63 7.12
C ARG A 111 23.92 -10.25 6.71
N LEU A 112 22.81 -9.81 7.30
CA LEU A 112 22.29 -8.45 7.07
C LEU A 112 23.23 -7.36 7.59
N THR A 113 23.85 -7.58 8.74
CA THR A 113 24.82 -6.64 9.32
C THR A 113 26.06 -6.54 8.44
N ALA A 114 26.54 -7.66 7.89
CA ALA A 114 27.69 -7.69 6.98
C ALA A 114 27.42 -6.96 5.65
N ILE A 115 26.18 -7.02 5.13
CA ILE A 115 25.80 -6.35 3.88
C ILE A 115 25.56 -4.85 4.09
N THR A 116 24.86 -4.50 5.17
CA THR A 116 24.38 -3.13 5.38
C THR A 116 25.32 -2.27 6.23
N GLU A 117 26.29 -2.89 6.91
CA GLU A 117 27.20 -2.27 7.89
C GLU A 117 26.45 -1.49 8.99
N CYS A 118 25.16 -1.80 9.21
CA CYS A 118 24.28 -1.12 10.15
C CYS A 118 23.86 -2.05 11.30
N ARG A 119 23.50 -1.47 12.44
CA ARG A 119 22.88 -2.22 13.53
C ARG A 119 21.45 -2.60 13.14
N ILE A 120 21.17 -3.90 13.07
CA ILE A 120 19.83 -4.39 12.72
C ILE A 120 18.92 -4.41 13.94
N ARG A 121 17.73 -3.81 13.79
CA ARG A 121 16.63 -3.86 14.75
C ARG A 121 15.53 -4.76 14.17
N PRO A 122 15.46 -6.04 14.57
CA PRO A 122 14.50 -6.97 14.03
C PRO A 122 13.08 -6.66 14.54
N VAL A 123 12.11 -6.77 13.63
CA VAL A 123 10.67 -6.72 13.92
C VAL A 123 10.04 -7.95 13.28
N LEU A 124 9.22 -8.67 14.04
CA LEU A 124 8.55 -9.87 13.54
C LEU A 124 7.46 -9.47 12.53
N ALA A 125 7.50 -10.09 11.35
CA ALA A 125 6.43 -10.02 10.36
C ALA A 125 6.20 -11.41 9.76
N LEU A 126 5.04 -11.62 9.14
CA LEU A 126 4.71 -12.90 8.52
C LEU A 126 5.50 -13.10 7.22
N ARG A 127 5.98 -14.33 6.98
CA ARG A 127 6.69 -14.71 5.75
C ARG A 127 5.90 -14.35 4.48
N ALA A 128 4.64 -14.77 4.40
CA ALA A 128 3.77 -14.46 3.26
C ALA A 128 3.62 -12.96 2.99
N ASN A 129 3.58 -12.14 4.06
CA ASN A 129 3.49 -10.68 3.91
C ASN A 129 4.82 -10.08 3.44
N ILE A 130 5.95 -10.63 3.87
CA ILE A 130 7.27 -10.20 3.39
C ILE A 130 7.42 -10.51 1.90
N ASP A 131 7.13 -11.74 1.50
CA ASP A 131 7.27 -12.18 0.10
C ASP A 131 6.35 -11.37 -0.84
N GLU A 132 5.09 -11.14 -0.44
CA GLU A 132 4.15 -10.30 -1.21
C GLU A 132 4.69 -8.87 -1.42
N PHE A 133 5.33 -8.30 -0.40
CA PHE A 133 5.91 -6.96 -0.50
C PHE A 133 7.19 -6.96 -1.33
N ILE A 134 8.05 -7.97 -1.23
CA ILE A 134 9.24 -8.09 -2.08
C ILE A 134 8.83 -8.13 -3.55
N ASP A 135 7.83 -8.95 -3.90
CA ASP A 135 7.33 -9.09 -5.27
C ASP A 135 6.76 -7.77 -5.81
N LYS A 136 5.91 -7.10 -5.02
CA LYS A 136 5.33 -5.80 -5.40
C LYS A 136 6.39 -4.73 -5.66
N TYR A 137 7.40 -4.65 -4.79
CA TYR A 137 8.45 -3.66 -4.93
C TYR A 137 9.41 -4.00 -6.08
N ALA A 138 9.71 -5.28 -6.30
CA ALA A 138 10.48 -5.75 -7.45
C ALA A 138 9.78 -5.43 -8.78
N GLN A 139 8.48 -5.70 -8.89
CA GLN A 139 7.69 -5.39 -10.09
C GLN A 139 7.58 -3.90 -10.35
N ASN A 140 7.36 -3.09 -9.31
CA ASN A 140 7.34 -1.62 -9.46
C ASN A 140 8.67 -1.08 -9.96
N GLN A 141 9.80 -1.62 -9.51
CA GLN A 141 11.12 -1.24 -10.04
C GLN A 141 11.31 -1.68 -11.49
N ALA A 142 10.89 -2.89 -11.85
CA ALA A 142 10.95 -3.36 -13.24
C ALA A 142 10.12 -2.47 -14.16
N ASN A 143 8.91 -2.08 -13.75
CA ASN A 143 8.02 -1.20 -14.51
C ASN A 143 8.60 0.21 -14.65
N LEU A 144 9.15 0.78 -13.58
CA LEU A 144 9.81 2.10 -13.64
C LEU A 144 11.05 2.06 -14.54
N THR A 145 11.86 1.01 -14.46
CA THR A 145 13.05 0.85 -15.29
C THR A 145 12.68 0.70 -16.76
N ALA A 146 11.67 -0.13 -17.08
CA ALA A 146 11.16 -0.30 -18.43
C ALA A 146 10.55 0.99 -19.01
N PHE A 147 9.84 1.77 -18.17
CA PHE A 147 9.30 3.07 -18.56
C PHE A 147 10.42 4.09 -18.82
N LEU A 148 11.44 4.14 -17.97
CA LEU A 148 12.61 5.02 -18.17
C LEU A 148 13.40 4.64 -19.43
N SER A 149 13.58 3.34 -19.72
CA SER A 149 14.24 2.92 -20.96
C SER A 149 13.46 3.28 -22.22
N GLN A 150 12.11 3.21 -22.17
CA GLN A 150 11.26 3.64 -23.28
C GLN A 150 11.30 5.17 -23.50
N LEU A 151 11.47 5.95 -22.43
CA LEU A 151 11.70 7.40 -22.54
C LEU A 151 13.10 7.72 -23.09
N GLN A 152 14.12 6.91 -22.78
CA GLN A 152 15.46 7.07 -23.36
C GLN A 152 15.51 6.66 -24.85
N GLU A 153 14.66 5.73 -25.29
CA GLU A 153 14.50 5.40 -26.72
C GLU A 153 13.70 6.45 -27.50
N SER A 154 13.10 7.45 -26.84
CA SER A 154 12.38 8.56 -27.48
C SER A 154 13.15 9.88 -27.48
N ASP A 155 14.47 9.87 -27.25
CA ASP A 155 15.34 10.97 -27.68
C ASP A 155 15.52 10.94 -29.20
N VAL A 156 14.64 11.70 -29.82
CA VAL A 156 14.51 12.03 -31.24
C VAL A 156 15.82 12.57 -31.82
N GLU A 157 16.14 12.07 -33.01
CA GLU A 157 17.20 12.54 -33.90
C GLU A 157 17.21 14.07 -34.03
N VAL A 158 18.37 14.69 -33.81
CA VAL A 158 18.63 16.08 -34.16
C VAL A 158 18.58 16.19 -35.69
N PHE A 159 17.41 16.55 -36.24
CA PHE A 159 17.32 17.09 -37.58
C PHE A 159 17.58 18.59 -37.53
N ASP A 160 18.80 18.97 -37.90
CA ASP A 160 19.06 20.29 -38.46
C ASP A 160 18.26 20.43 -39.75
N SER A 161 17.31 21.36 -39.79
CA SER A 161 16.72 21.87 -41.03
C SER A 161 16.22 23.28 -40.82
N GLU A 162 16.90 24.21 -41.49
CA GLU A 162 16.56 25.62 -41.62
C GLU A 162 15.16 25.85 -42.22
N LYS A 163 14.50 26.92 -41.75
CA LYS A 163 13.56 27.87 -42.40
C LYS A 163 12.66 27.38 -43.54
N VAL A 164 11.34 27.65 -43.43
CA VAL A 164 10.57 28.49 -44.40
C VAL A 164 9.32 29.06 -43.71
N ASP A 165 9.33 30.40 -43.62
CA ASP A 165 8.31 31.43 -43.85
C ASP A 165 6.79 31.28 -43.53
N GLU A 166 6.31 32.44 -43.09
CA GLU A 166 4.99 32.97 -42.78
C GLU A 166 3.93 32.80 -43.90
N GLU A 167 2.65 32.62 -43.53
CA GLU A 167 1.55 33.56 -43.84
C GLU A 167 0.20 33.13 -43.21
N GLU A 168 -0.69 34.12 -43.08
CA GLU A 168 -1.71 34.36 -42.06
C GLU A 168 -3.07 33.65 -42.22
N GLY A 169 -3.84 33.61 -41.12
CA GLY A 169 -5.27 33.28 -41.14
C GLY A 169 -5.94 33.40 -39.77
N GLU A 170 -6.44 34.60 -39.45
CA GLU A 170 -7.19 34.96 -38.23
C GLU A 170 -8.35 33.98 -37.90
N SER A 171 -8.22 33.25 -36.78
CA SER A 171 -9.34 32.79 -35.92
C SER A 171 -8.82 32.19 -34.59
N ASP A 172 -7.71 32.70 -34.06
CA ASP A 172 -6.87 31.95 -33.12
C ASP A 172 -6.97 32.38 -31.64
N LEU A 173 -7.87 33.31 -31.31
CA LEU A 173 -7.98 33.80 -29.92
C LEU A 173 -8.78 32.88 -28.99
N ALA A 174 -9.70 32.07 -29.52
CA ALA A 174 -10.56 31.19 -28.70
C ALA A 174 -9.94 29.81 -28.41
N LYS A 175 -9.06 29.30 -29.28
CA LYS A 175 -8.43 27.97 -29.12
C LYS A 175 -7.22 27.99 -28.20
N ILE A 176 -6.52 29.12 -28.08
CA ILE A 176 -5.37 29.27 -27.19
C ILE A 176 -5.79 29.31 -25.70
N ILE A 177 -7.02 29.75 -25.39
CA ILE A 177 -7.49 29.84 -23.99
C ILE A 177 -7.80 28.45 -23.38
N ALA A 178 -8.21 27.48 -24.20
CA ALA A 178 -8.53 26.13 -23.72
C ALA A 178 -7.33 25.15 -23.75
N GLY A 179 -6.25 25.51 -24.45
CA GLY A 179 -5.05 24.67 -24.58
C GLY A 179 -3.89 25.06 -23.66
N SER A 180 -3.97 26.18 -22.94
CA SER A 180 -2.85 26.63 -22.11
C SER A 180 -2.76 25.83 -20.81
N PRO A 181 -1.68 25.06 -20.58
CA PRO A 181 -1.49 24.27 -19.36
C PRO A 181 -1.47 25.15 -18.11
N ILE A 182 -1.17 26.45 -18.25
CA ILE A 182 -1.15 27.42 -17.16
C ILE A 182 -2.57 27.68 -16.63
N VAL A 183 -3.57 27.79 -17.51
CA VAL A 183 -4.97 28.03 -17.11
C VAL A 183 -5.55 26.79 -16.42
N ASN A 184 -5.20 25.59 -16.90
CA ASN A 184 -5.58 24.33 -16.25
C ASN A 184 -4.92 24.15 -14.88
N LEU A 185 -3.66 24.59 -14.71
CA LEU A 185 -2.97 24.55 -13.42
C LEU A 185 -3.67 25.45 -12.38
N VAL A 186 -4.07 26.66 -12.78
CA VAL A 186 -4.79 27.60 -11.91
C VAL A 186 -6.18 27.05 -11.55
N ASN A 187 -6.93 26.51 -12.52
CA ASN A 187 -8.22 25.88 -12.24
C ASN A 187 -8.08 24.69 -11.28
N MET A 188 -7.05 23.85 -11.43
CA MET A 188 -6.76 22.76 -10.50
C MET A 188 -6.40 23.25 -9.10
N ALA A 189 -5.59 24.31 -8.98
CA ALA A 189 -5.26 24.91 -7.69
C ALA A 189 -6.50 25.49 -6.98
N VAL A 190 -7.38 26.17 -7.73
CA VAL A 190 -8.62 26.73 -7.18
C VAL A 190 -9.59 25.61 -6.74
N LEU A 191 -9.77 24.57 -7.54
CA LEU A 191 -10.62 23.40 -7.21
C LEU A 191 -10.10 22.63 -6.00
N THR A 192 -8.79 22.40 -5.90
CA THR A 192 -8.16 21.72 -4.75
C THR A 192 -8.26 22.54 -3.46
N LEU A 193 -8.08 23.86 -3.53
CA LEU A 193 -8.25 24.73 -2.37
C LEU A 193 -9.71 24.76 -1.88
N TYR A 194 -10.68 24.82 -2.80
CA TYR A 194 -12.10 24.83 -2.45
C TYR A 194 -12.56 23.50 -1.82
N THR A 195 -12.11 22.37 -2.36
CA THR A 195 -12.41 21.04 -1.79
C THR A 195 -11.78 20.84 -0.42
N LEU A 196 -10.54 21.29 -0.22
CA LEU A 196 -9.87 21.26 1.08
C LEU A 196 -10.56 22.17 2.10
N LEU A 197 -11.02 23.35 1.70
CA LEU A 197 -11.81 24.26 2.54
C LEU A 197 -13.13 23.62 2.99
N ILE A 198 -13.87 22.96 2.09
CA ILE A 198 -15.10 22.23 2.43
C ILE A 198 -14.81 21.12 3.44
N MET A 199 -13.73 20.35 3.23
CA MET A 199 -13.34 19.27 4.14
C MET A 199 -13.02 19.82 5.55
N LEU A 200 -12.30 20.94 5.64
CA LEU A 200 -11.97 21.59 6.91
C LEU A 200 -13.20 22.16 7.62
N LEU A 201 -14.15 22.76 6.88
CA LEU A 201 -15.42 23.22 7.46
C LEU A 201 -16.27 22.05 7.97
N SER A 202 -16.29 20.93 7.25
CA SER A 202 -16.96 19.71 7.69
C SER A 202 -16.31 19.15 8.96
N LEU A 203 -14.99 19.04 9.01
CA LEU A 203 -14.23 18.60 10.19
C LEU A 203 -14.45 19.51 11.41
N ARG A 204 -14.62 20.82 11.22
CA ARG A 204 -14.93 21.77 12.31
C ARG A 204 -16.35 21.59 12.86
N SER A 205 -17.29 21.10 12.06
CA SER A 205 -18.64 20.74 12.50
C SER A 205 -18.69 19.41 13.28
N TYR A 206 -17.78 18.47 12.97
CA TYR A 206 -17.69 17.17 13.66
C TYR A 206 -16.93 17.20 15.00
N ASN A 207 -16.26 18.31 15.33
CA ASN A 207 -15.48 18.43 16.57
C ASN A 207 -16.18 19.28 17.65
N CYS A 208 -17.46 18.97 17.91
CA CYS A 208 -18.18 19.44 19.09
C CYS A 208 -18.38 18.26 20.06
N PRO A 209 -17.59 18.14 21.15
CA PRO A 209 -17.78 17.10 22.13
C PRO A 209 -18.91 17.49 23.09
N GLY A 210 -20.04 16.77 23.01
CA GLY A 210 -20.94 16.60 24.17
C GLY A 210 -22.38 17.08 24.00
N LYS A 211 -23.24 16.20 23.46
CA LYS A 211 -24.45 15.74 24.17
C LYS A 211 -24.96 14.44 23.56
N ARG A 212 -25.30 13.51 24.46
CA ARG A 212 -25.71 12.12 24.22
C ARG A 212 -27.08 12.02 23.55
N SER A 213 -27.19 11.03 22.67
CA SER A 213 -28.30 10.08 22.51
C SER A 213 -29.65 10.55 21.94
N THR A 214 -30.19 9.66 21.10
CA THR A 214 -31.58 9.45 20.65
C THR A 214 -32.04 10.07 19.33
N PHE A 215 -32.91 9.28 18.67
CA PHE A 215 -33.61 9.45 17.38
C PHE A 215 -32.88 8.84 16.17
N ALA A 216 -33.02 7.52 15.94
CA ALA A 216 -34.22 6.83 15.43
C ALA A 216 -34.54 7.21 13.98
N SER A 217 -34.36 6.22 13.09
CA SER A 217 -35.25 5.89 11.97
C SER A 217 -36.06 7.02 11.36
N THR A 218 -35.70 7.51 10.18
CA THR A 218 -36.69 7.98 9.19
C THR A 218 -36.10 7.83 7.79
N SER A 219 -36.64 6.87 7.04
CA SER A 219 -36.53 6.77 5.59
C SER A 219 -36.87 8.11 4.94
N LEU A 220 -35.92 8.72 4.24
CA LEU A 220 -36.26 9.75 3.25
C LEU A 220 -36.27 9.12 1.86
N ARG A 221 -37.50 8.78 1.47
CA ARG A 221 -37.93 8.55 0.09
C ARG A 221 -37.41 9.67 -0.80
N ILE A 222 -36.57 9.30 -1.78
CA ILE A 222 -36.32 10.15 -2.94
C ILE A 222 -37.50 9.92 -3.86
N ASN A 223 -38.47 10.84 -3.88
CA ASN A 223 -39.31 11.05 -5.05
C ASN A 223 -40.03 12.40 -4.99
N ASN A 224 -39.81 13.16 -6.06
CA ASN A 224 -40.65 14.20 -6.65
C ASN A 224 -40.78 15.53 -5.91
N ILE A 225 -40.38 16.61 -6.59
CA ILE A 225 -41.29 17.64 -7.11
C ILE A 225 -40.61 18.39 -8.28
N PRO A 226 -41.37 18.91 -9.27
CA PRO A 226 -40.97 19.03 -10.68
C PRO A 226 -40.94 20.48 -11.22
N THR A 227 -40.30 20.70 -12.38
CA THR A 227 -40.59 21.75 -13.41
C THR A 227 -39.61 21.52 -14.59
N ARG A 228 -39.96 20.91 -15.75
CA ARG A 228 -40.63 21.46 -16.96
C ARG A 228 -40.06 22.85 -17.32
N ILE A 229 -39.55 23.18 -18.52
CA ILE A 229 -39.91 22.85 -19.93
C ILE A 229 -38.68 23.16 -20.88
N PRO A 230 -38.74 23.17 -22.23
CA PRO A 230 -38.20 22.16 -23.17
C PRO A 230 -37.13 22.70 -24.17
N ILE A 231 -36.48 21.84 -24.95
CA ILE A 231 -36.29 22.11 -26.41
C ILE A 231 -36.03 20.83 -27.22
N SER A 232 -36.71 20.82 -28.36
CA SER A 232 -36.87 19.88 -29.48
C SER A 232 -35.76 18.88 -29.81
N THR A 233 -36.21 17.64 -29.98
CA THR A 233 -35.73 16.65 -30.93
C THR A 233 -35.82 17.18 -32.37
N THR A 234 -34.72 17.15 -33.12
CA THR A 234 -34.75 16.96 -34.57
C THR A 234 -33.90 15.75 -34.91
N ASN A 235 -34.63 14.66 -35.12
CA ASN A 235 -34.30 13.50 -35.93
C ASN A 235 -33.78 13.93 -37.31
N THR A 236 -32.66 13.37 -37.78
CA THR A 236 -32.44 13.08 -39.21
C THR A 236 -31.37 11.99 -39.31
N ALA A 237 -31.83 10.77 -39.53
CA ALA A 237 -31.09 9.75 -40.25
C ALA A 237 -31.34 9.97 -41.75
N VAL A 238 -30.28 10.13 -42.53
CA VAL A 238 -30.01 9.50 -43.84
C VAL A 238 -28.49 9.41 -43.97
#